data_AF-A0A139L4M2-F1
#
_entry.id   AF-A0A139L4M2-F1
#
_cell.length_a   1.000
_cell.length_b   1.000
_cell.length_c   1.000
_cell.angle_alpha   90.00
_cell.angle_beta   90.00
_cell.angle_gamma   90.00
#
_symmetry.space_group_name_H-M   'P 1'
#
loop_
_entity.id
_entity.type
_entity.pdbx_description
1 polymer ?
#
loop_
_entity_poly.entity_id
_entity_poly.type
_entity_poly.pdbx_seq_one_letter_code
_entity_poly.pdbx_strand_id
1 'polypeptide(L)' 'MMTPLFIGGIGIQEVLLIALVVLLFFGGKKIPELMKGIGKGVRSFKEGMNNVEKEIEEIKESERKE' A
#
# COMPACT_ATOMS: atom_id res chain seq x y z
N MET A 1 14.52 -12.38 37.27
CA MET A 1 13.78 -13.33 36.42
C MET A 1 13.76 -12.75 35.01
N MET A 2 14.40 -13.40 34.05
CA MET A 2 14.29 -13.06 32.63
C MET A 2 12.97 -13.62 32.13
N THR A 3 11.95 -12.77 31.97
CA THR A 3 10.75 -13.18 31.22
C THR A 3 11.16 -13.30 29.75
N PRO A 4 11.08 -14.49 29.13
CA PRO A 4 11.36 -14.62 27.70
C PRO A 4 10.35 -13.73 26.97
N LEU A 5 10.88 -12.73 26.26
CA LEU A 5 10.16 -11.72 25.47
C LEU A 5 9.03 -12.34 24.61
N PHE A 6 9.20 -13.60 24.23
CA PHE A 6 8.31 -14.39 23.39
C PHE A 6 6.90 -14.69 23.92
N ILE A 7 6.57 -14.48 25.20
CA ILE A 7 5.27 -14.90 25.78
C ILE A 7 4.28 -13.72 25.95
N GLY A 8 4.70 -12.46 25.72
CA GLY A 8 3.91 -11.26 26.03
C GLY A 8 3.07 -10.67 24.89
N GLY A 9 3.09 -11.24 23.69
CA GLY A 9 2.58 -10.62 22.46
C GLY A 9 3.70 -10.04 21.61
N ILE A 10 3.42 -9.72 20.34
CA ILE A 10 4.41 -9.13 19.45
C ILE A 10 4.66 -7.69 19.92
N GLY A 11 5.70 -7.50 20.74
CA GLY A 11 6.15 -6.19 21.16
C GLY A 11 6.85 -5.46 20.02
N ILE A 12 7.07 -4.15 20.22
CA ILE A 12 7.85 -3.32 19.29
C ILE A 12 9.23 -3.95 19.01
N GLN A 13 9.81 -4.62 20.01
CA GLN A 13 11.13 -5.24 19.90
C GLN A 13 11.14 -6.45 18.95
N GLU A 14 10.13 -7.32 19.00
CA GLU A 14 9.97 -8.42 18.03
C GLU A 14 9.71 -7.91 16.61
N VAL A 15 8.85 -6.89 16.45
CA VAL A 15 8.59 -6.28 15.13
C VAL A 15 9.88 -5.74 14.53
N LEU A 16 10.71 -5.07 15.33
CA LEU A 16 11.96 -4.47 14.88
C LEU A 16 12.99 -5.54 14.50
N LEU A 17 13.03 -6.66 15.22
CA LEU A 17 13.87 -7.81 14.88
C LEU A 17 13.41 -8.45 13.56
N ILE A 18 12.10 -8.68 13.38
CA ILE A 18 11.55 -9.21 12.13
C ILE A 18 11.84 -8.27 10.96
N ALA A 19 11.61 -6.96 11.15
CA ALA A 19 11.90 -5.95 10.15
C ALA A 19 13.39 -5.97 9.77
N LEU A 20 14.30 -6.13 10.73
CA LEU A 20 15.74 -6.23 10.48
C LEU A 20 16.09 -7.49 9.67
N VAL A 21 15.51 -8.64 10.01
CA VAL A 21 15.69 -9.89 9.24
C VAL A 21 15.19 -9.71 7.81
N VAL A 22 13.97 -9.20 7.63
CA VAL A 22 13.41 -8.91 6.30
C VAL A 22 14.31 -7.92 5.54
N LEU A 23 14.84 -6.90 6.20
CA LEU A 23 15.75 -5.92 5.60
C LEU A 23 17.08 -6.54 5.16
N LEU A 24 17.61 -7.55 5.87
CA LEU A 24 18.82 -8.26 5.47
C LEU A 24 18.56 -9.17 4.26
N PHE A 25 17.43 -9.87 4.21
CA PHE A 25 17.08 -10.77 3.09
C PHE A 25 16.70 -10.00 1.82
N PHE A 26 15.86 -8.97 1.95
CA PHE A 26 15.38 -8.20 0.80
C PHE A 26 16.28 -7.00 0.47
N GLY A 27 17.09 -6.55 1.43
CA GLY A 27 17.89 -5.33 1.31
C GLY A 27 17.06 -4.06 1.53
N GLY A 28 17.68 -3.03 2.10
CA GLY A 28 17.01 -1.74 2.36
C GLY A 28 16.57 -0.95 1.13
N LYS A 29 17.00 -1.35 -0.07
CA LYS A 29 16.61 -0.70 -1.33
C LYS A 29 15.32 -1.27 -1.94
N LYS A 30 15.01 -2.56 -1.70
CA LYS A 30 13.86 -3.21 -2.35
C LYS A 30 12.51 -2.77 -1.76
N ILE A 31 12.43 -2.53 -0.44
CA ILE A 31 11.16 -2.08 0.17
C ILE A 31 10.73 -0.70 -0.35
N PRO A 32 11.60 0.33 -0.39
CA PRO A 32 11.24 1.62 -0.98
C PRO A 32 10.90 1.53 -2.48
N GLU A 33 11.59 0.67 -3.23
CA GLU A 33 11.34 0.48 -4.65
C GLU A 33 9.96 -0.16 -4.92
N LEU A 34 9.60 -1.19 -4.14
CA LEU A 34 8.28 -1.81 -4.17
C LEU A 34 7.18 -0.83 -3.75
N MET A 35 7.40 -0.06 -2.68
CA MET A 35 6.45 0.97 -2.24
C MET A 35 6.23 2.04 -3.32
N LYS A 36 7.29 2.48 -4.01
CA LYS A 36 7.18 3.43 -5.13
C LYS A 36 6.40 2.81 -6.30
N GLY A 37 6.63 1.54 -6.62
CA GLY A 37 5.89 0.81 -7.66
C GLY A 37 4.41 0.69 -7.34
N ILE A 38 4.08 0.23 -6.14
CA ILE A 38 2.69 0.12 -5.65
C ILE A 38 2.02 1.49 -5.61
N GLY A 39 2.71 2.52 -5.07
CA GLY A 39 2.17 3.87 -4.98
C GLY A 39 1.84 4.48 -6.34
N LYS A 40 2.69 4.26 -7.35
CA LYS A 40 2.41 4.67 -8.73
C LYS A 40 1.21 3.90 -9.30
N GLY A 41 1.16 2.58 -9.12
CA GLY A 41 0.06 1.75 -9.61
C GLY A 41 -1.29 2.15 -9.01
N VAL A 42 -1.36 2.33 -7.69
CA VAL A 42 -2.57 2.79 -6.98
C VAL A 42 -3.00 4.18 -7.47
N ARG A 43 -2.05 5.09 -7.69
CA ARG A 43 -2.35 6.44 -8.20
C ARG A 43 -2.95 6.39 -9.61
N SER A 44 -2.30 5.70 -10.54
CA SER A 44 -2.80 5.57 -11.91
C SER A 44 -4.15 4.85 -11.97
N PHE A 45 -4.36 3.85 -11.11
CA PHE A 45 -5.65 3.17 -11.00
C PHE A 45 -6.76 4.13 -10.55
N LYS A 46 -6.50 4.95 -9.53
CA LYS A 46 -7.46 5.94 -9.03
C LYS A 46 -7.75 7.04 -10.06
N GLU A 47 -6.73 7.52 -10.77
CA GLU A 47 -6.90 8.51 -11.85
C GLU A 47 -7.74 7.93 -13.00
N GLY A 48 -7.50 6.67 -13.39
CA GLY A 48 -8.31 5.98 -14.40
C GLY A 48 -9.77 5.82 -13.99
N MET A 49 -10.04 5.39 -12.76
CA MET A 49 -11.42 5.27 -12.25
C MET A 49 -12.18 6.60 -12.26
N ASN A 50 -11.53 7.68 -11.82
CA ASN A 50 -12.16 9.00 -11.79
C ASN A 50 -12.51 9.52 -13.20
N ASN A 51 -11.67 9.23 -14.21
CA ASN A 51 -11.96 9.63 -15.58
C ASN A 51 -13.15 8.85 -16.15
N VAL A 52 -13.22 7.53 -15.88
CA VAL A 52 -14.36 6.70 -16.29
C VAL A 52 -15.65 7.17 -15.64
N GLU A 53 -15.62 7.54 -14.36
CA GLU A 53 -16.80 8.05 -13.65
C GLU A 53 -17.32 9.35 -14.28
N LYS A 54 -16.42 10.29 -14.62
CA LYS A 54 -16.77 11.53 -15.32
C LYS A 54 -17.34 11.29 -16.71
N GLU A 55 -16.75 10.38 -17.48
CA GLU A 55 -17.22 10.04 -18.82
C GLU A 55 -18.64 9.44 -18.76
N ILE A 56 -18.93 8.61 -17.76
CA ILE A 56 -20.27 8.08 -17.50
C ILE A 56 -21.26 9.19 -17.11
N GLU A 57 -20.83 10.17 -16.30
CA GLU A 57 -21.67 11.33 -15.94
C GLU A 57 -21.98 12.22 -17.15
N GLU A 58 -20.99 12.49 -18.00
CA GLU A 58 -21.17 13.28 -19.23
C GLU A 58 -22.11 12.60 -20.24
N ILE A 59 -22.00 11.27 -20.40
CA ILE A 59 -22.93 10.48 -21.23
C ILE A 59 -24.36 10.56 -20.66
N LYS A 60 -24.54 10.40 -19.35
CA LYS A 60 -25.86 10.50 -18.71
C LYS A 60 -26.48 11.90 -18.80
N GLU A 61 -25.66 12.94 -18.81
CA GLU A 61 -26.15 14.31 -18.90
C GLU A 61 -26.51 14.71 -20.34
N SER A 62 -25.81 14.17 -21.34
CA SER A 62 -26.15 14.34 -22.76
C SER A 62 -27.44 13.59 -23.14
N GLU A 63 -27.64 12.35 -22.67
CA GLU A 63 -28.89 11.60 -22.90
C GLU A 63 -30.13 12.22 -22.24
N ARG A 64 -29.97 13.07 -21.22
CA ARG A 64 -31.10 13.76 -20.54
C ARG A 64 -31.48 15.08 -21.23
N LYS A 65 -30.62 15.62 -22.09
CA LYS A 65 -30.81 16.93 -22.74
C LYS A 65 -31.35 16.80 -24.18
N GLU A 66 -31.35 15.60 -24.75
CA GLU A 66 -32.18 15.21 -25.92
C GLU A 66 -33.58 14.75 -25.48
#